data_AF-A0A969R102-F1
#
_entry.id   AF-A0A969R102-F1
#
_cell.length_a   1.000
_cell.length_b   1.000
_cell.length_c   1.000
_cell.angle_alpha   90.00
_cell.angle_beta   90.00
_cell.angle_gamma   90.00
#
_symmetry.space_group_name_H-M   'P 1'
#
loop_
_entity.id
_entity.type
_entity.pdbx_description
1 polymer ?
#
loop_
_entity_poly.entity_id
_entity_poly.type
_entity_poly.pdbx_seq_one_letter_code
_entity_poly.pdbx_strand_id
1 'polypeptide(L)'
;MNHAIFSLAKTEIIKQLGCFPAFIAPAIKSSLIYQSLVQQTLFAYINNPLPAQFKEKLFVVLSRYFGISYFTICHSCTLRSLGISATEILALEIQYPQSELEVTADLEILRQQWLRGGEWQQDSELEISLLRCSSLIFLHPQETVNLSVELKELLGTVYYHYLIVFWGTSSFVISGYVAINILNINRIAALNYILALCFWKTLS
;
A
#
# COMPACT_ATOMS: atom_id res chain seq x y z
N MET A 1 5.59 -22.34 -25.14
CA MET A 1 5.10 -20.95 -25.23
C MET A 1 4.94 -20.25 -23.88
N ASN A 2 4.48 -20.94 -22.83
CA ASN A 2 4.23 -20.31 -21.52
C ASN A 2 5.48 -19.76 -20.81
N HIS A 3 6.62 -20.47 -20.80
CA HIS A 3 7.83 -20.06 -20.05
C HIS A 3 8.41 -18.68 -20.40
N ALA A 4 8.29 -18.23 -21.65
CA ALA A 4 8.82 -16.92 -22.07
C ALA A 4 8.02 -15.75 -21.49
N ILE A 5 6.70 -15.90 -21.36
CA ILE A 5 5.82 -14.90 -20.72
C ILE A 5 6.11 -14.82 -19.21
N PHE A 6 6.40 -15.96 -18.57
CA PHE A 6 6.79 -16.02 -17.16
C PHE A 6 8.10 -15.27 -16.87
N SER A 7 9.11 -15.44 -17.74
CA SER A 7 10.41 -14.76 -17.55
C SER A 7 10.30 -13.25 -17.77
N LEU A 8 9.53 -12.80 -18.77
CA LEU A 8 9.29 -11.39 -19.05
C LEU A 8 8.58 -10.69 -17.88
N ALA A 9 7.51 -11.29 -17.35
CA ALA A 9 6.77 -10.74 -16.21
C ALA A 9 7.62 -10.66 -14.93
N LYS A 10 8.42 -11.69 -14.65
CA LYS A 10 9.35 -11.69 -13.50
C LYS A 10 10.39 -10.59 -13.64
N THR A 11 10.93 -10.42 -14.85
CA THR A 11 11.97 -9.43 -15.15
C THR A 11 11.42 -8.01 -15.04
N GLU A 12 10.20 -7.76 -15.53
CA GLU A 12 9.57 -6.44 -15.43
C GLU A 12 9.26 -6.07 -13.97
N ILE A 13 8.74 -6.99 -13.17
CA ILE A 13 8.51 -6.75 -11.74
C ILE A 13 9.81 -6.45 -11.01
N ILE A 14 10.86 -7.24 -11.24
CA ILE A 14 12.17 -7.01 -10.59
C ILE A 14 12.77 -5.68 -11.06
N LYS A 15 12.63 -5.32 -12.34
CA LYS A 15 13.10 -4.05 -12.87
C LYS A 15 12.41 -2.85 -12.22
N GLN A 16 11.10 -2.95 -11.97
CA GLN A 16 10.31 -1.87 -11.39
C GLN A 16 10.44 -1.80 -9.86
N LEU A 17 10.51 -2.94 -9.17
CA LEU A 17 10.49 -3.02 -7.70
C LEU A 17 11.87 -3.27 -7.08
N GLY A 18 12.91 -3.51 -7.89
CA GLY A 18 14.25 -3.92 -7.44
C GLY A 18 14.34 -5.32 -6.84
N CYS A 19 13.20 -5.97 -6.58
CA CYS A 19 13.12 -7.30 -6.00
C CYS A 19 11.88 -8.06 -6.51
N PHE A 20 11.85 -9.37 -6.29
CA PHE A 20 10.68 -10.18 -6.61
C PHE A 20 9.76 -10.27 -5.37
N PRO A 21 8.48 -9.86 -5.45
CA PRO A 21 7.60 -9.85 -4.29
C PRO A 21 7.43 -11.23 -3.67
N ALA A 22 7.70 -11.33 -2.37
CA ALA A 22 7.69 -12.59 -1.64
C ALA A 22 6.32 -13.30 -1.70
N PHE A 23 5.21 -12.55 -1.76
CA PHE A 23 3.87 -13.12 -1.83
C PHE A 23 3.53 -13.80 -3.16
N ILE A 24 4.27 -13.48 -4.24
CA ILE A 24 4.09 -14.13 -5.56
C ILE A 24 4.88 -15.44 -5.62
N ALA A 25 5.95 -15.58 -4.83
CA ALA A 25 6.86 -16.72 -4.90
C ALA A 25 6.18 -18.10 -4.74
N PRO A 26 5.20 -18.29 -3.84
CA PRO A 26 4.48 -19.56 -3.73
C PRO A 26 3.74 -19.97 -5.01
N ALA A 27 3.31 -19.01 -5.83
CA ALA A 27 2.53 -19.27 -7.04
C ALA A 27 3.38 -19.62 -8.26
N ILE A 28 4.72 -19.56 -8.21
CA ILE A 28 5.62 -19.76 -9.38
C ILE A 28 5.35 -21.08 -10.12
N LYS A 29 4.94 -22.14 -9.40
CA LYS A 29 4.65 -23.45 -10.00
C LYS A 29 3.25 -23.54 -10.62
N SER A 30 2.36 -22.60 -10.33
CA SER A 30 1.00 -22.54 -10.88
C SER A 30 0.91 -21.38 -11.88
N SER A 31 0.97 -21.72 -13.18
CA SER A 31 1.04 -20.75 -14.27
C SER A 31 -0.08 -19.71 -14.23
N LEU A 32 -1.33 -20.16 -14.05
CA LEU A 32 -2.51 -19.29 -14.03
C LEU A 32 -2.55 -18.38 -12.79
N ILE A 33 -2.28 -18.94 -11.61
CA ILE A 33 -2.29 -18.16 -10.36
C ILE A 33 -1.17 -17.12 -10.40
N TYR A 34 0.03 -17.52 -10.83
CA TYR A 34 1.14 -16.59 -10.99
C TYR A 34 0.80 -15.44 -11.94
N GLN A 35 0.25 -15.73 -13.12
CA GLN A 35 -0.10 -14.69 -14.09
C GLN A 35 -1.13 -13.71 -13.52
N SER A 36 -2.14 -14.23 -12.80
CA SER A 36 -3.14 -13.40 -12.14
C SER A 36 -2.52 -12.47 -11.09
N LEU A 37 -1.67 -12.99 -10.20
CA LEU A 37 -1.00 -12.19 -9.16
C LEU A 37 -0.07 -11.13 -9.74
N VAL A 38 0.67 -11.47 -10.79
CA VAL A 38 1.53 -10.53 -11.52
C VAL A 38 0.69 -9.40 -12.12
N GLN A 39 -0.38 -9.72 -12.84
CA GLN A 39 -1.23 -8.71 -13.48
C GLN A 39 -1.90 -7.80 -12.45
N GLN A 40 -2.38 -8.37 -11.34
CA GLN A 40 -2.91 -7.59 -10.23
C GLN A 40 -1.86 -6.66 -9.64
N THR A 41 -0.63 -7.13 -9.42
CA THR A 41 0.47 -6.30 -8.89
C THR A 41 0.82 -5.16 -9.86
N LEU A 42 0.91 -5.47 -11.15
CA LEU A 42 1.20 -4.46 -12.17
C LEU A 42 0.11 -3.40 -12.22
N PHE A 43 -1.16 -3.81 -12.24
CA PHE A 43 -2.27 -2.87 -12.37
C PHE A 43 -2.54 -2.08 -11.09
N ALA A 44 -2.60 -2.76 -9.94
CA ALA A 44 -3.03 -2.16 -8.69
C ALA A 44 -1.94 -1.37 -7.97
N TYR A 45 -0.67 -1.70 -8.21
CA TYR A 45 0.44 -1.12 -7.47
C TYR A 45 1.41 -0.36 -8.39
N ILE A 46 2.00 -1.02 -9.39
CA ILE A 46 3.07 -0.43 -10.23
C ILE A 46 2.52 0.65 -11.17
N ASN A 47 1.54 0.30 -12.00
CA ASN A 47 0.94 1.18 -13.01
C ASN A 47 -0.23 2.00 -12.46
N ASN A 48 -0.45 1.97 -11.14
CA ASN A 48 -1.49 2.75 -10.49
C ASN A 48 -1.09 4.23 -10.46
N PRO A 49 -1.89 5.15 -11.02
CA PRO A 49 -1.55 6.58 -11.14
C PRO A 49 -1.64 7.34 -9.83
N LEU A 50 -2.08 6.71 -8.73
CA LEU A 50 -1.96 7.32 -7.41
C LEU A 50 -0.48 7.61 -7.10
N PRO A 51 -0.18 8.72 -6.42
CA PRO A 51 1.19 9.10 -6.09
C PRO A 51 1.89 7.99 -5.32
N ALA A 52 3.15 7.74 -5.70
CA ALA A 52 3.95 6.67 -5.09
C ALA A 52 4.08 6.88 -3.58
N GLN A 53 4.42 8.10 -3.13
CA GLN A 53 4.56 8.41 -1.71
C GLN A 53 3.27 8.14 -0.93
N PHE A 54 2.10 8.49 -1.48
CA PHE A 54 0.81 8.21 -0.84
C PHE A 54 0.55 6.71 -0.70
N LYS A 55 0.73 5.94 -1.78
CA LYS A 55 0.56 4.47 -1.76
C LYS A 55 1.45 3.83 -0.70
N GLU A 56 2.71 4.24 -0.62
CA GLU A 56 3.66 3.71 0.36
C GLU A 56 3.31 4.14 1.80
N LYS A 57 2.92 5.40 2.04
CA LYS A 57 2.46 5.88 3.36
C LYS A 57 1.24 5.10 3.83
N LEU A 58 0.27 4.86 2.95
CA LEU A 58 -0.92 4.06 3.26
C LEU A 58 -0.53 2.62 3.61
N PHE A 59 0.41 2.00 2.88
CA PHE A 59 0.94 0.69 3.23
C PHE A 59 1.63 0.66 4.60
N VAL A 60 2.43 1.69 4.94
CA VAL A 60 3.06 1.79 6.26
C VAL A 60 2.00 1.88 7.36
N VAL A 61 0.99 2.74 7.20
CA VAL A 61 -0.11 2.90 8.17
C VAL A 61 -0.86 1.59 8.38
N LEU A 62 -1.30 0.94 7.28
CA LEU A 62 -2.04 -0.32 7.37
C LEU A 62 -1.17 -1.46 7.91
N SER A 63 0.09 -1.57 7.47
CA SER A 63 0.99 -2.63 7.97
C SER A 63 1.26 -2.50 9.47
N ARG A 64 1.40 -1.28 10.00
CA ARG A 64 1.51 -1.03 11.44
C ARG A 64 0.23 -1.45 12.17
N TYR A 65 -0.94 -1.10 11.63
CA TYR A 65 -2.23 -1.51 12.21
C TYR A 65 -2.35 -3.03 12.33
N PHE A 66 -1.97 -3.78 11.29
CA PHE A 66 -1.99 -5.26 11.32
C PHE A 66 -0.76 -5.90 11.99
N GLY A 67 0.21 -5.12 12.47
CA GLY A 67 1.44 -5.64 13.09
C GLY A 67 2.39 -6.37 12.12
N ILE A 68 2.37 -6.03 10.82
CA ILE A 68 3.17 -6.70 9.79
C ILE A 68 4.52 -5.99 9.59
N SER A 69 5.49 -6.33 10.43
CA SER A 69 6.81 -5.67 10.44
C SER A 69 7.55 -5.74 9.10
N TYR A 70 7.40 -6.84 8.34
CA TYR A 70 8.03 -6.99 7.02
C TYR A 70 7.57 -5.90 6.05
N PHE A 71 6.26 -5.69 5.93
CA PHE A 71 5.71 -4.63 5.07
C PHE A 71 6.06 -3.25 5.60
N THR A 72 5.99 -3.03 6.91
CA THR A 72 6.40 -1.75 7.49
C THR A 72 7.85 -1.42 7.11
N ILE A 73 8.79 -2.37 7.20
CA ILE A 73 10.19 -2.16 6.84
C ILE A 73 10.33 -1.91 5.33
N CYS A 74 9.78 -2.79 4.48
CA CYS A 74 9.92 -2.68 3.02
C CYS A 74 9.36 -1.34 2.51
N HIS A 75 8.15 -0.96 2.91
CA HIS A 75 7.51 0.28 2.46
C HIS A 75 8.17 1.52 3.08
N SER A 76 8.72 1.42 4.30
CA SER A 76 9.56 2.49 4.87
C SER A 76 10.84 2.69 4.06
N CYS A 77 11.51 1.62 3.64
CA CYS A 77 12.68 1.73 2.77
C CYS A 77 12.33 2.34 1.40
N THR A 78 11.20 1.97 0.81
CA THR A 78 10.71 2.60 -0.42
C THR A 78 10.46 4.10 -0.21
N LEU A 79 9.82 4.51 0.90
CA LEU A 79 9.62 5.92 1.24
C LEU A 79 10.94 6.69 1.37
N ARG A 80 11.97 6.08 1.98
CA ARG A 80 13.31 6.67 2.05
C ARG A 80 13.89 6.92 0.65
N SER A 81 13.77 5.94 -0.25
CA SER A 81 14.22 6.06 -1.65
C SER A 81 13.40 7.09 -2.44
N LEU A 82 12.16 7.36 -2.05
CA LEU A 82 11.30 8.41 -2.60
C LEU A 82 11.52 9.81 -1.99
N GLY A 83 12.52 9.95 -1.12
CA GLY A 83 12.95 11.23 -0.54
C GLY A 83 12.34 11.60 0.81
N ILE A 84 11.50 10.74 1.40
CA ILE A 84 10.89 11.02 2.71
C ILE A 84 11.92 10.81 3.83
N SER A 85 11.96 11.72 4.80
CA SER A 85 12.88 11.61 5.94
C SER A 85 12.51 10.44 6.87
N ALA A 86 13.48 9.88 7.58
CA ALA A 86 13.21 8.85 8.57
C ALA A 86 12.27 9.36 9.68
N THR A 87 12.40 10.64 10.06
CA THR A 87 11.55 11.30 11.05
C THR A 87 10.09 11.37 10.58
N GLU A 88 9.86 11.74 9.32
CA GLU A 88 8.50 11.75 8.75
C GLU A 88 7.91 10.34 8.69
N ILE A 89 8.70 9.32 8.32
CA ILE A 89 8.23 7.93 8.29
C ILE A 89 7.87 7.43 9.70
N LEU A 90 8.67 7.80 10.72
CA LEU A 90 8.34 7.48 12.11
C LEU A 90 7.03 8.18 12.51
N ALA A 91 6.83 9.43 12.11
CA ALA A 91 5.62 10.20 12.38
C ALA A 91 4.36 9.67 11.66
N LEU A 92 4.46 8.71 10.73
CA LEU A 92 3.31 8.02 10.12
C LEU A 92 2.57 7.07 11.09
N GLU A 93 2.53 7.37 12.39
CA GLU A 93 1.64 6.73 13.37
C GLU A 93 0.27 7.41 13.32
N ILE A 94 -0.30 7.47 12.12
CA ILE A 94 -1.57 8.14 11.87
C ILE A 94 -2.68 7.26 12.44
N GLN A 95 -3.40 7.78 13.42
CA GLN A 95 -4.68 7.21 13.83
C GLN A 95 -5.72 7.56 12.79
N TYR A 96 -6.51 6.58 12.35
CA TYR A 96 -7.69 6.85 11.53
C TYR A 96 -8.82 7.41 12.41
N PRO A 97 -9.83 8.09 11.84
CA PRO A 97 -10.87 8.75 12.61
C PRO A 97 -11.64 7.75 13.49
N GLN A 98 -11.78 8.05 14.78
CA GLN A 98 -12.49 7.20 15.75
C GLN A 98 -13.93 7.66 16.02
N SER A 99 -14.33 8.81 15.46
CA SER A 99 -15.65 9.41 15.67
C SER A 99 -16.17 10.10 14.43
N GLU A 100 -17.49 10.25 14.32
CA GLU A 100 -18.13 11.01 13.23
C GLU A 100 -17.65 12.47 13.17
N LEU A 101 -17.32 13.07 14.32
CA LEU A 101 -16.77 14.42 14.39
C LEU A 101 -15.40 14.52 13.71
N GLU A 102 -14.52 13.54 13.94
CA GLU A 102 -13.23 13.47 13.26
C GLU A 102 -13.38 13.22 11.76
N VAL A 103 -14.29 12.32 11.36
CA VAL A 103 -14.60 12.09 9.94
C VAL A 103 -15.08 13.38 9.27
N THR A 104 -15.96 14.13 9.94
CA THR A 104 -16.48 15.40 9.44
C THR A 104 -15.36 16.43 9.30
N ALA A 105 -14.46 16.52 10.27
CA ALA A 105 -13.30 17.42 10.23
C ALA A 105 -12.36 17.09 9.06
N ASP A 106 -12.03 15.81 8.86
CA ASP A 106 -11.18 15.37 7.75
C ASP A 106 -11.85 15.62 6.39
N LEU A 107 -13.17 15.38 6.26
CA LEU A 107 -13.92 15.69 5.04
C LEU A 107 -13.94 17.18 4.73
N GLU A 108 -14.03 18.05 5.74
CA GLU A 108 -13.99 19.49 5.53
C GLU A 108 -12.63 19.95 5.00
N ILE A 109 -11.53 19.44 5.58
CA ILE A 109 -10.17 19.69 5.09
C ILE A 109 -10.05 19.25 3.62
N LEU A 110 -10.48 18.01 3.32
CA LEU A 110 -10.46 17.47 1.97
C LEU A 110 -11.25 18.36 1.01
N ARG A 111 -12.49 18.73 1.32
CA ARG A 111 -13.31 19.59 0.46
C ARG A 111 -12.66 20.95 0.20
N GLN A 112 -12.19 21.62 1.25
CA GLN A 112 -11.64 22.98 1.14
C GLN A 112 -10.33 23.03 0.37
N GLN A 113 -9.45 22.06 0.58
CA GLN A 113 -8.11 22.05 -0.01
C GLN A 113 -8.10 21.38 -1.39
N TRP A 114 -8.90 20.32 -1.60
CA TRP A 114 -8.99 19.64 -2.90
C TRP A 114 -9.53 20.55 -4.01
N LEU A 115 -10.51 21.40 -3.69
CA LEU A 115 -11.07 22.38 -4.63
C LEU A 115 -10.06 23.46 -5.06
N ARG A 116 -8.97 23.67 -4.32
CA ARG A 116 -7.93 24.65 -4.66
C ARG A 116 -6.99 24.16 -5.77
N GLY A 117 -7.13 22.90 -6.20
CA GLY A 117 -6.46 22.38 -7.40
C GLY A 117 -4.94 22.25 -7.31
N GLY A 118 -4.38 22.23 -6.10
CA GLY A 118 -2.95 22.00 -5.88
C GLY A 118 -2.55 20.54 -6.00
N GLU A 119 -1.25 20.27 -6.18
CA GLU A 119 -0.70 18.93 -6.01
C GLU A 119 -0.83 18.53 -4.54
N TRP A 120 -1.86 17.74 -4.21
CA TRP A 120 -2.16 17.30 -2.83
C TRP A 120 -1.03 16.53 -2.13
N GLN A 121 0.00 16.14 -2.88
CA GLN A 121 1.22 15.51 -2.39
C GLN A 121 2.11 16.48 -1.58
N GLN A 122 1.95 17.79 -1.80
CA GLN A 122 2.72 18.84 -1.13
C GLN A 122 1.97 19.48 0.05
N ASP A 123 0.67 19.21 0.17
CA ASP A 123 -0.15 19.67 1.29
C ASP A 123 -0.23 18.56 2.34
N SER A 124 0.56 18.72 3.39
CA SER A 124 0.66 17.72 4.46
C SER A 124 -0.68 17.49 5.16
N GLU A 125 -1.55 18.50 5.26
CA GLU A 125 -2.85 18.33 5.92
C GLU A 125 -3.81 17.55 5.03
N LEU A 126 -3.89 17.91 3.74
CA LEU A 126 -4.74 17.22 2.78
C LEU A 126 -4.38 15.73 2.66
N GLU A 127 -3.08 15.43 2.55
CA GLU A 127 -2.60 14.06 2.46
C GLU A 127 -2.89 13.26 3.75
N ILE A 128 -2.72 13.88 4.93
CA ILE A 128 -3.03 13.22 6.21
C ILE A 128 -4.52 12.92 6.31
N SER A 129 -5.42 13.86 6.01
CA SER A 129 -6.86 13.61 6.01
C SER A 129 -7.25 12.53 5.00
N LEU A 130 -6.62 12.51 3.82
CA LEU A 130 -6.85 11.46 2.83
C LEU A 130 -6.38 10.10 3.33
N LEU A 131 -5.20 10.01 3.97
CA LEU A 131 -4.67 8.78 4.56
C LEU A 131 -5.58 8.26 5.67
N ARG A 132 -6.06 9.15 6.55
CA ARG A 132 -6.98 8.86 7.65
C ARG A 132 -8.30 8.27 7.14
N CYS A 133 -8.97 8.97 6.23
CA CYS A 133 -10.21 8.50 5.61
C CYS A 133 -10.02 7.19 4.83
N SER A 134 -8.92 7.08 4.07
CA SER A 134 -8.62 5.88 3.30
C SER A 134 -8.38 4.67 4.19
N SER A 135 -7.69 4.86 5.31
CA SER A 135 -7.44 3.80 6.29
C SER A 135 -8.74 3.35 6.95
N LEU A 136 -9.60 4.29 7.34
CA LEU A 136 -10.92 3.96 7.92
C LEU A 136 -11.80 3.18 6.95
N ILE A 137 -11.90 3.60 5.68
CA ILE A 137 -12.67 2.86 4.66
C ILE A 137 -12.11 1.44 4.46
N PHE A 138 -10.78 1.31 4.42
CA PHE A 138 -10.14 0.01 4.27
C PHE A 138 -10.45 -0.94 5.43
N LEU A 139 -10.42 -0.42 6.66
CA LEU A 139 -10.60 -1.21 7.87
C LEU A 139 -12.06 -1.54 8.18
N HIS A 140 -12.98 -0.63 7.87
CA HIS A 140 -14.40 -0.73 8.23
C HIS A 140 -15.34 -0.47 7.04
N PRO A 141 -15.20 -1.17 5.89
CA PRO A 141 -15.87 -0.81 4.64
C PRO A 141 -17.41 -0.83 4.72
N GLN A 142 -18.00 -1.63 5.61
CA GLN A 142 -19.45 -1.70 5.82
C GLN A 142 -20.00 -0.52 6.63
N GLU A 143 -19.17 0.07 7.49
CA GLU A 143 -19.56 1.18 8.38
C GLU A 143 -19.31 2.53 7.70
N THR A 144 -18.50 2.56 6.64
CA THR A 144 -18.00 3.78 5.98
C THR A 144 -18.64 4.03 4.62
N VAL A 145 -19.85 3.54 4.37
CA VAL A 145 -20.53 3.68 3.06
C VAL A 145 -20.70 5.16 2.70
N ASN A 146 -21.14 6.00 3.64
CA ASN A 146 -21.32 7.43 3.40
C ASN A 146 -19.99 8.14 3.13
N LEU A 147 -18.95 7.83 3.92
CA LEU A 147 -17.59 8.34 3.71
C LEU A 147 -17.02 7.93 2.35
N SER A 148 -17.35 6.73 1.88
CA SER A 148 -16.92 6.22 0.57
C SER A 148 -17.56 6.98 -0.59
N VAL A 149 -18.83 7.38 -0.44
CA VAL A 149 -19.54 8.21 -1.43
C VAL A 149 -18.90 9.61 -1.49
N GLU A 150 -18.72 10.24 -0.33
CA GLU A 150 -18.07 11.54 -0.18
C GLU A 150 -16.67 11.56 -0.81
N LEU A 151 -15.86 10.55 -0.48
CA LEU A 151 -14.49 10.46 -1.00
C LEU A 151 -14.47 10.21 -2.51
N LYS A 152 -15.44 9.46 -3.04
CA LYS A 152 -15.60 9.26 -4.49
C LYS A 152 -15.97 10.55 -5.20
N GLU A 153 -16.84 11.37 -4.62
CA GLU A 153 -17.22 12.68 -5.17
C GLU A 153 -16.00 13.61 -5.24
N LEU A 154 -15.17 13.62 -4.19
CA LEU A 154 -13.95 14.42 -4.13
C LEU A 154 -12.89 13.97 -5.13
N LEU A 155 -12.47 12.70 -5.07
CA LEU A 155 -11.42 12.16 -5.93
C LEU A 155 -11.84 12.03 -7.40
N GLY A 156 -13.16 12.04 -7.64
CA GLY A 156 -13.74 11.62 -8.89
C GLY A 156 -13.63 10.11 -9.11
N THR A 157 -14.43 9.62 -10.06
CA THR A 157 -14.57 8.19 -10.34
C THR A 157 -13.24 7.51 -10.70
N VAL A 158 -12.34 8.20 -11.41
CA VAL A 158 -11.08 7.60 -11.89
C VAL A 158 -10.12 7.31 -10.73
N TYR A 159 -9.73 8.33 -9.96
CA TYR A 159 -8.80 8.13 -8.84
C TYR A 159 -9.40 7.27 -7.73
N TYR A 160 -10.71 7.40 -7.47
CA TYR A 160 -11.39 6.55 -6.50
C TYR A 160 -11.37 5.06 -6.91
N HIS A 161 -11.57 4.73 -8.18
CA HIS A 161 -11.46 3.35 -8.64
C HIS A 161 -10.03 2.80 -8.52
N TYR A 162 -9.00 3.61 -8.82
CA TYR A 162 -7.62 3.19 -8.59
C TYR A 162 -7.31 2.97 -7.11
N LEU A 163 -7.94 3.75 -6.22
CA LEU A 163 -7.84 3.57 -4.78
C LEU A 163 -8.53 2.29 -4.31
N ILE A 164 -9.72 1.97 -4.82
CA ILE A 164 -10.39 0.69 -4.54
C ILE A 164 -9.55 -0.49 -4.99
N VAL A 165 -9.00 -0.45 -6.21
CA VAL A 165 -8.18 -1.53 -6.76
C VAL A 165 -6.92 -1.72 -5.90
N PHE A 166 -6.31 -0.61 -5.48
CA PHE A 166 -5.18 -0.61 -4.56
C PHE A 166 -5.54 -1.24 -3.21
N TRP A 167 -6.68 -0.86 -2.61
CA TRP A 167 -7.19 -1.45 -1.38
C TRP A 167 -7.47 -2.95 -1.53
N GLY A 168 -8.14 -3.37 -2.59
CA GLY A 168 -8.45 -4.78 -2.82
C GLY A 168 -7.19 -5.65 -2.89
N THR A 169 -6.16 -5.18 -3.60
CA THR A 169 -4.88 -5.88 -3.69
C THR A 169 -4.13 -5.86 -2.36
N SER A 170 -4.13 -4.73 -1.64
CA SER A 170 -3.51 -4.61 -0.33
C SER A 170 -4.17 -5.53 0.70
N SER A 171 -5.50 -5.63 0.70
CA SER A 171 -6.26 -6.53 1.57
C SER A 171 -5.93 -8.00 1.30
N PHE A 172 -5.85 -8.40 0.03
CA PHE A 172 -5.43 -9.75 -0.35
C PHE A 172 -4.01 -10.07 0.15
N VAL A 173 -3.06 -9.15 -0.05
CA VAL A 173 -1.65 -9.32 0.34
C VAL A 173 -1.49 -9.37 1.86
N ILE A 174 -2.15 -8.47 2.59
CA ILE A 174 -2.16 -8.43 4.06
C ILE A 174 -2.79 -9.71 4.63
N SER A 175 -3.98 -10.10 4.14
CA SER A 175 -4.68 -11.30 4.60
C SER A 175 -3.86 -12.56 4.33
N GLY A 176 -3.23 -12.66 3.15
CA GLY A 176 -2.34 -13.77 2.81
C GLY A 176 -1.13 -13.85 3.76
N TYR A 177 -0.52 -12.71 4.10
CA TYR A 177 0.63 -12.67 5.01
C TYR A 177 0.24 -13.04 6.45
N VAL A 178 -0.90 -12.56 6.94
CA VAL A 178 -1.45 -12.92 8.25
C VAL A 178 -1.73 -14.42 8.32
N ALA A 179 -2.38 -14.99 7.30
CA ALA A 179 -2.66 -16.42 7.24
C ALA A 179 -1.37 -17.26 7.24
N ILE A 180 -0.35 -16.85 6.48
CA ILE A 180 0.95 -17.53 6.44
C ILE A 180 1.66 -17.46 7.81
N ASN A 181 1.63 -16.31 8.49
CA ASN A 181 2.25 -16.17 9.81
C ASN A 181 1.57 -17.02 10.88
N ILE A 182 0.23 -17.06 10.90
CA ILE A 182 -0.53 -17.90 11.84
C ILE A 182 -0.14 -19.38 11.65
N LEU A 183 0.06 -19.81 10.40
CA LEU A 183 0.42 -21.19 10.09
C LEU A 183 1.92 -21.50 10.27
N ASN A 184 2.79 -20.49 10.47
CA ASN A 184 4.24 -20.66 10.34
C ASN A 184 5.05 -19.85 11.37
N ILE A 185 4.71 -20.02 12.65
CA ILE A 185 5.29 -19.27 13.78
C ILE A 185 6.83 -19.41 13.92
N ASN A 186 7.48 -20.41 13.30
CA ASN A 186 8.90 -20.70 13.56
C ASN A 186 9.90 -20.43 12.41
N ARG A 187 9.48 -20.00 11.20
CA ARG A 187 10.41 -19.83 10.04
C ARG A 187 10.59 -18.39 9.53
N ILE A 188 9.73 -17.45 9.92
CA ILE A 188 9.66 -16.12 9.29
C ILE A 188 10.64 -15.12 9.89
N ALA A 189 11.04 -15.28 11.16
CA ALA A 189 12.08 -14.46 11.79
C ALA A 189 13.42 -14.50 11.04
N ALA A 190 13.78 -15.67 10.48
CA ALA A 190 15.00 -15.84 9.70
C ALA A 190 14.94 -15.17 8.32
N LEU A 191 13.77 -15.14 7.67
CA LEU A 191 13.60 -14.50 6.36
C LEU A 191 13.61 -12.97 6.46
N ASN A 192 12.99 -12.42 7.51
CA ASN A 192 12.98 -10.98 7.77
C ASN A 192 14.40 -10.45 8.04
N TYR A 193 15.24 -11.23 8.74
CA TYR A 193 16.63 -10.87 9.03
C TYR A 193 17.54 -10.92 7.78
N ILE A 194 17.37 -11.94 6.92
CA ILE A 194 18.18 -12.10 5.70
C ILE A 194 17.82 -11.04 4.65
N LEU A 195 16.54 -10.67 4.51
CA LEU A 195 16.12 -9.64 3.55
C LEU A 195 16.51 -8.23 4.01
N ALA A 196 16.47 -7.93 5.31
CA ALA A 196 17.00 -6.68 5.85
C ALA A 196 18.52 -6.55 5.61
N LEU A 197 19.28 -7.64 5.73
CA LEU A 197 20.73 -7.67 5.45
C LEU A 197 21.06 -7.54 3.96
N CYS A 198 20.26 -8.14 3.07
CA CYS A 198 20.44 -8.00 1.63
C CYS A 198 20.15 -6.57 1.15
N PHE A 199 19.19 -5.87 1.77
CA PHE A 199 18.87 -4.47 1.42
C PHE A 199 19.86 -3.45 1.99
N TRP A 200 20.48 -3.71 3.15
CA TRP A 200 21.51 -2.82 3.71
C TRP A 200 22.75 -2.72 2.79
N LYS A 201 23.12 -3.81 2.11
CA LYS A 201 24.26 -3.83 1.18
C LYS A 201 24.07 -3.04 -0.11
N THR A 202 22.83 -2.68 -0.45
CA THR A 202 22.52 -1.89 -1.67
C THR A 202 22.45 -0.39 -1.40
N LEU A 203 22.47 0.02 -0.12
CA LEU A 203 22.37 1.42 0.34
C LEU A 203 23.68 1.96 0.92
N SER A 204 24.77 1.17 0.90
CA SER A 204 26.15 1.55 1.27
C SER A 204 27.04 1.59 0.04
#